data_AF-A0A2V7JGE5-F1
#
_entry.id   AF-A0A2V7JGE5-F1
#
_cell.length_a   1.000
_cell.length_b   1.000
_cell.length_c   1.000
_cell.angle_alpha   90.00
_cell.angle_beta   90.00
_cell.angle_gamma   90.00
#
_symmetry.space_group_name_H-M   'P 1'
#
loop_
_entity.id
_entity.type
_entity.pdbx_description
1 polymer ?
#
loop_
_entity_poly.entity_id
_entity_poly.type
_entity_poly.pdbx_seq_one_letter_code
_entity_poly.pdbx_strand_id
1 'polypeptide(L)'
;MKIRKKFGFNHFSRAIAFLIALVSFAAPSVFAQTTTGTIRGTVTGSNGAPIPSAQIVARNVTTGVTRNALSNDAGGYTLVGL
;
A
#
# COMPACT_ATOMS: atom_id res chain seq x y z
N MET A 1 41.70 -8.15 51.31
CA MET A 1 41.79 -8.26 49.84
C MET A 1 40.38 -8.54 49.29
N LYS A 2 39.70 -7.54 48.68
CA LYS A 2 38.33 -7.68 48.14
C LYS A 2 38.42 -7.98 46.64
N ILE A 3 38.12 -9.22 46.24
CA ILE A 3 38.07 -9.63 44.83
C ILE A 3 36.68 -9.29 44.28
N ARG A 4 36.57 -8.26 43.44
CA ARG A 4 35.35 -7.92 42.72
C ARG A 4 35.25 -8.78 41.46
N LYS A 5 34.43 -9.83 41.47
CA LYS A 5 34.03 -10.54 40.24
C LYS A 5 33.11 -9.61 39.43
N LYS A 6 33.60 -9.02 38.35
CA LYS A 6 32.75 -8.37 37.34
C LYS A 6 32.02 -9.48 36.58
N PHE A 7 30.86 -9.89 37.08
CA PHE A 7 30.00 -10.86 36.41
C PHE A 7 29.65 -10.32 35.01
N GLY A 8 29.85 -11.16 33.99
CA GLY A 8 29.95 -10.79 32.58
C GLY A 8 28.66 -10.28 31.96
N PHE A 9 28.23 -9.08 32.32
CA PHE A 9 27.10 -8.38 31.70
C PHE A 9 27.36 -8.06 30.21
N ASN A 10 28.65 -7.94 29.85
CA ASN A 10 29.09 -7.48 28.52
C ASN A 10 28.72 -8.43 27.39
N HIS A 11 28.73 -9.76 27.63
CA HIS A 11 28.38 -10.74 26.59
C HIS A 11 26.88 -10.80 26.36
N PHE A 12 26.10 -10.70 27.44
CA PHE A 12 24.64 -10.67 27.38
C PHE A 12 24.13 -9.38 26.72
N SER A 13 24.70 -8.22 27.09
CA SER A 13 24.38 -6.94 26.44
C SER A 13 24.79 -6.91 24.95
N ARG A 14 25.91 -7.55 24.59
CA ARG A 14 26.35 -7.69 23.18
C ARG A 14 25.41 -8.60 22.38
N ALA A 15 24.98 -9.71 22.95
CA ALA A 15 24.02 -10.62 22.33
C ALA A 15 22.67 -9.92 22.08
N ILE A 16 22.18 -9.13 23.04
CA ILE A 16 20.96 -8.34 22.88
C ILE A 16 21.12 -7.30 21.76
N ALA A 17 22.23 -6.56 21.74
CA ALA A 17 22.48 -5.57 20.71
C ALA A 17 22.56 -6.19 19.30
N PHE A 18 23.19 -7.37 19.20
CA PHE A 18 23.29 -8.12 17.94
C PHE A 18 21.91 -8.63 17.48
N LEU A 19 21.08 -9.11 18.41
CA LEU A 19 19.73 -9.57 18.11
C LEU A 19 18.85 -8.40 17.63
N ILE A 20 18.94 -7.23 18.26
CA ILE A 20 18.24 -6.01 17.82
C ILE A 20 18.69 -5.59 16.42
N ALA A 21 20.00 -5.63 16.13
CA ALA A 21 20.53 -5.32 14.81
C ALA A 21 20.02 -6.31 13.76
N LEU A 22 20.02 -7.60 14.07
CA LEU A 22 19.51 -8.65 13.17
C LEU A 22 18.01 -8.47 12.87
N VAL A 23 17.20 -8.17 13.89
CA VAL A 23 15.76 -7.90 13.74
C VAL A 23 15.51 -6.63 12.94
N SER A 24 16.36 -5.60 13.10
CA SER A 24 16.24 -4.34 12.35
C SER A 24 16.54 -4.51 10.86
N PHE A 25 17.48 -5.39 10.51
CA PHE A 25 17.76 -5.77 9.11
C PHE A 25 16.74 -6.76 8.53
N ALA A 26 16.09 -7.55 9.38
CA ALA A 26 15.06 -8.50 8.99
C ALA A 26 13.67 -7.87 8.91
N ALA A 27 13.49 -6.61 9.30
CA ALA A 27 12.24 -5.91 9.12
C ALA A 27 11.94 -5.86 7.61
N PRO A 28 10.87 -6.53 7.12
CA PRO A 28 10.47 -6.35 5.74
C PRO A 28 10.22 -4.86 5.56
N SER A 29 10.77 -4.28 4.48
CA SER A 29 10.42 -2.94 4.04
C SER A 29 8.91 -2.83 4.14
N VAL A 30 8.44 -2.06 5.13
CA VAL A 30 7.02 -1.86 5.40
C VAL A 30 6.51 -1.08 4.21
N PHE A 31 6.16 -1.81 3.14
CA PHE A 31 5.40 -1.28 2.04
C PHE A 31 4.14 -0.74 2.70
N ALA A 32 4.05 0.58 2.77
CA ALA A 32 2.88 1.30 3.22
C ALA A 32 1.67 0.60 2.61
N GLN A 33 0.92 -0.13 3.43
CA GLN A 33 -0.26 -0.84 2.96
C GLN A 33 -1.23 0.24 2.51
N THR A 34 -1.21 0.50 1.22
CA THR A 34 -2.04 1.54 0.64
C THR A 34 -3.43 0.94 0.56
N THR A 35 -4.36 1.49 1.32
CA THR A 35 -5.78 1.22 1.11
C THR A 35 -6.11 1.71 -0.29
N THR A 36 -6.25 0.76 -1.23
CA THR A 36 -6.65 1.10 -2.59
C THR A 36 -8.15 1.00 -2.72
N GLY A 37 -8.74 1.99 -3.39
CA GLY A 37 -10.16 1.98 -3.74
C GLY A 37 -10.41 1.27 -5.08
N THR A 38 -11.63 0.77 -5.25
CA THR A 38 -12.17 0.37 -6.57
C THR A 38 -13.48 1.12 -6.82
N ILE A 39 -13.59 1.80 -7.96
CA ILE A 39 -14.83 2.40 -8.43
C ILE A 39 -15.39 1.55 -9.57
N ARG A 40 -16.67 1.20 -9.48
CA ARG A 40 -17.42 0.51 -10.53
C ARG A 40 -18.66 1.32 -10.86
N GLY A 41 -19.07 1.29 -12.12
CA GLY A 41 -20.30 1.94 -12.55
C GLY A 41 -20.64 1.58 -13.99
N THR A 42 -21.70 2.21 -14.49
CA THR A 42 -22.16 2.10 -15.87
C THR A 42 -22.32 3.49 -16.46
N VAL A 43 -22.01 3.62 -17.75
CA VAL A 43 -22.22 4.84 -18.53
C VAL A 43 -23.43 4.62 -19.43
N THR A 44 -24.46 5.43 -19.24
CA THR A 44 -25.69 5.41 -20.02
C THR A 44 -25.94 6.74 -20.71
N GLY A 45 -26.55 6.68 -21.89
CA GLY A 45 -27.01 7.85 -22.64
C GLY A 45 -28.35 8.39 -22.13
N SER A 46 -28.80 9.48 -22.74
CA SER A 46 -30.07 10.15 -22.42
C SER A 46 -31.32 9.27 -22.61
N ASN A 47 -31.22 8.25 -23.47
CA ASN A 47 -32.26 7.26 -23.72
C ASN A 47 -32.14 6.02 -22.80
N GLY A 48 -31.21 6.02 -21.83
CA GLY A 48 -30.94 4.89 -20.96
C GLY A 48 -30.11 3.76 -21.58
N ALA A 49 -29.70 3.89 -22.86
CA ALA A 49 -28.86 2.88 -23.52
C ALA A 49 -27.41 2.94 -23.00
N PRO A 50 -26.71 1.81 -22.89
CA PRO A 50 -25.30 1.79 -22.52
C PRO A 50 -24.42 2.47 -23.58
N ILE A 51 -23.39 3.18 -23.15
CA ILE A 51 -22.40 3.80 -24.04
C ILE A 51 -21.11 2.98 -24.01
N PRO A 52 -20.73 2.31 -25.10
CA PRO A 52 -19.46 1.60 -25.21
C PRO A 52 -18.28 2.55 -25.44
N SER A 53 -17.08 2.13 -25.02
CA SER A 53 -15.82 2.87 -25.24
C SER A 53 -15.82 4.33 -24.75
N ALA A 54 -16.69 4.66 -23.79
CA ALA A 54 -16.67 5.96 -23.13
C ALA A 54 -15.40 6.08 -22.29
N GLN A 55 -14.75 7.24 -22.32
CA GLN A 55 -13.56 7.50 -21.51
C GLN A 55 -13.95 7.95 -20.11
N ILE A 56 -13.51 7.19 -19.09
CA ILE A 56 -13.69 7.52 -17.68
C ILE A 56 -12.33 7.96 -17.12
N VAL A 57 -12.31 9.12 -16.46
CA VAL A 57 -11.11 9.68 -15.81
C VAL A 57 -11.44 10.00 -14.36
N ALA A 58 -10.78 9.31 -13.43
CA ALA A 58 -10.83 9.61 -12.01
C ALA A 58 -9.55 10.30 -11.58
N ARG A 59 -9.68 11.47 -10.96
CA ARG A 59 -8.56 12.27 -10.46
C ARG A 59 -8.66 12.42 -8.95
N ASN A 60 -7.60 12.05 -8.24
CA ASN A 60 -7.47 12.36 -6.82
C ASN A 60 -7.21 13.87 -6.68
N VAL A 61 -8.15 14.60 -6.07
CA VAL A 61 -8.09 16.06 -5.96
C VAL A 61 -6.95 16.55 -5.06
N THR A 62 -6.49 15.72 -4.13
CA THR A 62 -5.43 16.06 -3.18
C THR A 62 -4.05 15.77 -3.76
N THR A 63 -3.87 14.61 -4.42
CA THR A 63 -2.55 14.16 -4.91
C THR A 63 -2.33 14.42 -6.40
N GLY A 64 -3.38 14.71 -7.16
CA GLY A 64 -3.33 14.88 -8.61
C GLY A 64 -3.20 13.58 -9.41
N VAL A 65 -3.05 12.43 -8.76
CA VAL A 65 -2.97 11.11 -9.41
C VAL A 65 -4.26 10.86 -10.20
N THR A 66 -4.11 10.37 -11.43
CA THR A 66 -5.23 10.15 -12.36
C THR A 66 -5.27 8.71 -12.83
N ARG A 67 -6.48 8.14 -12.91
CA ARG A 67 -6.76 6.79 -13.41
C ARG A 67 -7.80 6.82 -14.49
N ASN A 68 -7.57 6.03 -15.54
CA ASN A 68 -8.41 6.01 -16.73
C ASN A 68 -8.94 4.60 -16.96
N ALA A 69 -10.16 4.50 -17.46
CA ALA A 69 -10.77 3.28 -17.95
C ALA A 69 -11.67 3.58 -19.16
N LEU A 70 -11.96 2.56 -19.93
CA LEU A 70 -13.00 2.61 -20.96
C LEU A 70 -14.21 1.79 -20.50
N SER A 71 -15.41 2.21 -20.87
CA SER A 71 -16.60 1.37 -20.70
C SER A 71 -16.62 0.23 -21.72
N ASN A 72 -17.17 -0.91 -21.30
CA ASN A 72 -17.43 -2.05 -22.18
C ASN A 72 -18.73 -1.91 -22.98
N ASP A 73 -19.11 -2.93 -23.75
CA ASP A 73 -20.32 -2.93 -24.59
C ASP A 73 -21.63 -2.77 -23.81
N ALA A 74 -21.64 -3.15 -22.52
CA ALA A 74 -22.76 -2.95 -21.60
C ALA A 74 -22.67 -1.60 -20.84
N GLY A 75 -21.75 -0.72 -21.23
CA GLY A 75 -21.51 0.57 -20.58
C GLY A 75 -20.78 0.46 -19.25
N GLY A 76 -20.46 -0.74 -18.77
CA GLY A 76 -19.81 -0.97 -17.49
C GLY A 76 -18.33 -0.59 -17.49
N TYR A 77 -17.84 -0.01 -16.40
CA TYR A 77 -16.43 0.29 -16.20
C TYR A 77 -15.95 -0.09 -14.80
N THR A 78 -14.64 -0.27 -14.65
CA THR A 78 -13.99 -0.52 -13.35
C THR A 78 -12.66 0.22 -13.30
N LEU A 79 -12.47 1.03 -12.27
CA LEU A 79 -11.23 1.69 -11.92
C LEU A 79 -10.68 1.06 -10.65
N VAL A 80 -9.48 0.50 -10.73
CA VAL A 80 -8.78 -0.13 -9.60
C VAL A 80 -7.56 0.71 -9.20
N GLY A 81 -7.07 0.53 -7.97
CA GLY A 81 -5.81 1.15 -7.53
C GLY A 81 -5.91 2.66 -7.33
N LEU A 82 -7.06 3.12 -6.77
CA LEU A 82 -7.31 4.51 -6.38
C LEU A 82 -6.72 4.84 -5.02
#